data_AF-A0A2T0QDF3-F1
#
_entry.id   AF-A0A2T0QDF3-F1
#
_cell.length_a   1.000
_cell.length_b   1.000
_cell.length_c   1.000
_cell.angle_alpha   90.00
_cell.angle_beta   90.00
_cell.angle_gamma   90.00
#
_symmetry.space_group_name_H-M   'P 1'
#
loop_
_entity.id
_entity.type
_entity.pdbx_description
1 polymer ?
#
loop_
_entity_poly.entity_id
_entity_poly.type
_entity_poly.pdbx_seq_one_letter_code
_entity_poly.pdbx_strand_id
1 'polypeptide(L)'
;MSESPAPETPAQEPPAPPLSRRTALRYGVLGAGAAVTAGLLGAAPAGAAAPALVHRGRPELTHGIQLGDPRADGAVVWARADRPARMVVEVSSRPDFRDARRVRGPLLTPETDGTGRLRLRGLRPGSHVHVRVTATDPDGRLASAPVTGGFRTVGRRDIRFLWSGDVAGQGFGINPDLGGMPIYRAMARREPDFFLHSGDTVYADGPLVEALTLPDGRVYRNLVTPEKQKVAETLAEFRGQYAYNLLDEGVRAFAAQVPQIVQWDDHEVTNNWWPGEVLTDARYTERRVDVLAARAHRAFHEWQPIRPSEAVDGRIYRKISYGPDLDVFVIDMRPYREPNSAGTSGYERVLGDRQARWLAHGLDRSRATWKIVASDMPIGVVVPDGEVIEGVANDRPGAPNGREAELAWVLREIHRARVRNVVWLTADVHYTAAHHYAPERASFRDFSPFWEFVSGPLHAGAFGPNRLDPTFGPRVEFVNAPPNAATSPMDGFQHFGEVNIDAGSGDLRVDLRDIDGRSLWSTTLRPEGRR
;
A
#
# COMPACT_ATOMS: atom_id res chain seq x y z
N MET A 1 83.68 8.47 -12.87
CA MET A 1 83.17 8.17 -11.52
C MET A 1 82.29 6.93 -11.64
N SER A 2 82.29 6.05 -10.63
CA SER A 2 81.91 4.63 -10.80
C SER A 2 80.39 4.38 -10.85
N GLU A 3 79.99 3.36 -11.61
CA GLU A 3 78.63 2.81 -11.67
C GLU A 3 78.54 1.41 -11.05
N SER A 4 77.29 0.99 -10.77
CA SER A 4 76.78 -0.38 -10.54
C SER A 4 77.15 -1.12 -9.22
N PRO A 5 76.34 -2.12 -8.78
CA PRO A 5 75.08 -2.66 -9.35
C PRO A 5 73.87 -2.76 -8.37
N ALA A 6 72.74 -3.27 -8.87
CA ALA A 6 71.47 -3.54 -8.18
C ALA A 6 71.42 -4.90 -7.42
N PRO A 7 70.23 -5.36 -6.98
CA PRO A 7 69.61 -6.46 -7.76
C PRO A 7 68.10 -6.35 -8.03
N GLU A 8 67.61 -7.24 -8.89
CA GLU A 8 66.30 -7.27 -9.56
C GLU A 8 65.27 -8.23 -8.91
N THR A 9 63.99 -8.11 -9.30
CA THR A 9 63.04 -9.25 -9.37
C THR A 9 62.06 -9.05 -10.55
N PRO A 10 61.79 -10.06 -11.42
CA PRO A 10 61.04 -9.83 -12.68
C PRO A 10 59.59 -10.36 -12.78
N ALA A 11 58.79 -9.61 -13.56
CA ALA A 11 57.77 -10.02 -14.57
C ALA A 11 56.51 -10.88 -14.25
N GLN A 12 55.44 -10.62 -15.04
CA GLN A 12 54.12 -11.30 -15.05
C GLN A 12 53.78 -11.94 -16.43
N GLU A 13 52.96 -13.03 -16.38
CA GLU A 13 51.91 -13.47 -17.35
C GLU A 13 52.27 -13.80 -18.83
N PRO A 14 51.36 -14.38 -19.67
CA PRO A 14 49.96 -14.90 -19.51
C PRO A 14 49.85 -16.42 -19.97
N PRO A 15 48.72 -17.08 -20.39
CA PRO A 15 47.29 -16.69 -20.53
C PRO A 15 46.21 -17.70 -19.99
N ALA A 16 44.92 -17.45 -20.27
CA ALA A 16 43.71 -18.25 -19.94
C ALA A 16 43.06 -18.89 -21.22
N PRO A 17 41.83 -19.50 -21.23
CA PRO A 17 40.92 -20.10 -20.22
C PRO A 17 40.62 -21.61 -20.59
N PRO A 18 39.41 -22.26 -20.54
CA PRO A 18 38.14 -22.10 -19.79
C PRO A 18 37.49 -23.40 -19.17
N LEU A 19 36.45 -23.21 -18.33
CA LEU A 19 35.20 -24.00 -18.08
C LEU A 19 35.10 -25.53 -18.35
N SER A 20 34.59 -26.32 -17.37
CA SER A 20 33.21 -26.91 -17.40
C SER A 20 32.86 -27.82 -16.19
N ARG A 21 31.62 -28.35 -16.15
CA ARG A 21 30.95 -29.05 -15.04
C ARG A 21 31.05 -30.59 -15.15
N ARG A 22 31.25 -31.35 -14.05
CA ARG A 22 30.48 -32.59 -13.67
C ARG A 22 31.10 -33.50 -12.56
N THR A 23 30.20 -34.08 -11.74
CA THR A 23 30.23 -35.44 -11.13
C THR A 23 31.27 -35.84 -10.05
N ALA A 24 30.76 -36.14 -8.84
CA ALA A 24 31.12 -37.31 -8.00
C ALA A 24 29.94 -37.57 -7.00
N LEU A 25 29.17 -38.65 -7.16
CA LEU A 25 29.16 -39.89 -6.35
C LEU A 25 29.07 -39.67 -4.82
N ARG A 26 28.00 -40.10 -4.13
CA ARG A 26 27.58 -41.50 -3.81
C ARG A 26 28.58 -42.26 -2.93
N TYR A 27 28.12 -42.69 -1.75
CA TYR A 27 28.32 -43.95 -1.00
C TYR A 27 28.07 -43.65 0.50
N GLY A 28 27.54 -44.54 1.34
CA GLY A 28 27.20 -45.95 1.10
C GLY A 28 26.09 -46.49 2.01
N VAL A 29 25.94 -47.81 2.01
CA VAL A 29 24.93 -48.62 2.71
C VAL A 29 25.67 -49.58 3.66
N LEU A 30 25.06 -49.95 4.80
CA LEU A 30 24.97 -51.31 5.38
C LEU A 30 24.86 -51.29 6.92
N GLY A 31 24.14 -52.28 7.48
CA GLY A 31 24.12 -52.57 8.91
C GLY A 31 22.82 -53.20 9.41
N ALA A 32 22.68 -54.51 9.29
CA ALA A 32 21.60 -55.29 9.92
C ALA A 32 22.18 -56.22 10.99
N GLY A 33 21.47 -56.41 12.11
CA GLY A 33 21.85 -57.28 13.24
C GLY A 33 20.61 -57.65 14.06
N ALA A 34 20.60 -58.85 14.65
CA ALA A 34 19.36 -59.60 14.92
C ALA A 34 18.90 -59.66 16.40
N ALA A 35 17.73 -60.28 16.59
CA ALA A 35 16.88 -60.26 17.78
C ALA A 35 17.36 -61.07 19.01
N VAL A 36 16.81 -60.71 20.18
CA VAL A 36 16.59 -61.59 21.34
C VAL A 36 15.18 -61.33 21.91
N THR A 37 14.43 -62.39 22.23
CA THR A 37 13.06 -62.35 22.76
C THR A 37 12.99 -62.60 24.27
N ALA A 38 12.25 -61.77 25.01
CA ALA A 38 11.52 -62.13 26.23
C ALA A 38 10.46 -61.06 26.53
N GLY A 39 9.23 -61.46 26.85
CA GLY A 39 8.10 -60.54 26.97
C GLY A 39 7.79 -60.08 28.40
N LEU A 40 7.17 -58.91 28.53
CA LEU A 40 6.40 -58.47 29.69
C LEU A 40 5.20 -57.64 29.23
N LEU A 41 4.04 -57.86 29.84
CA LEU A 41 2.81 -57.11 29.59
C LEU A 41 2.89 -55.72 30.24
N GLY A 42 2.64 -54.64 29.49
CA GLY A 42 2.54 -53.30 30.06
C GLY A 42 2.29 -52.18 29.05
N ALA A 43 1.17 -51.48 29.23
CA ALA A 43 0.81 -50.15 28.69
C ALA A 43 1.19 -49.81 27.23
N ALA A 44 0.18 -49.70 26.36
CA ALA A 44 0.36 -49.09 25.04
C ALA A 44 0.62 -47.58 25.16
N PRO A 45 1.71 -47.04 24.57
CA PRO A 45 1.88 -45.60 24.43
C PRO A 45 1.00 -45.10 23.27
N ALA A 46 -0.18 -44.56 23.61
CA ALA A 46 -1.02 -43.82 22.66
C ALA A 46 -0.36 -42.45 22.35
N GLY A 47 0.70 -42.50 21.54
CA GLY A 47 1.58 -41.36 21.27
C GLY A 47 2.39 -41.53 19.98
N ALA A 48 1.90 -42.34 19.05
CA ALA A 48 2.45 -42.37 17.69
C ALA A 48 2.10 -41.06 16.99
N ALA A 49 2.98 -40.06 17.09
CA ALA A 49 2.95 -38.91 16.21
C ALA A 49 2.97 -39.44 14.77
N ALA A 50 1.89 -39.19 14.02
CA ALA A 50 1.82 -39.59 12.63
C ALA A 50 3.06 -39.02 11.91
N PRO A 51 3.79 -39.82 11.10
CA PRO A 51 4.95 -39.31 10.41
C PRO A 51 4.49 -38.15 9.54
N ALA A 52 5.02 -36.96 9.82
CA ALA A 52 4.82 -35.78 8.99
C ALA A 52 5.49 -36.06 7.64
N LEU A 53 4.75 -36.71 6.75
CA LEU A 53 5.03 -36.75 5.32
C LEU A 53 4.99 -35.31 4.84
N VAL A 54 6.15 -34.65 4.89
CA VAL A 54 6.42 -33.42 4.18
C VAL A 54 6.14 -33.74 2.72
N HIS A 55 4.94 -33.36 2.27
CA HIS A 55 4.44 -33.64 0.92
C HIS A 55 5.18 -32.74 -0.08
N ARG A 56 6.46 -33.08 -0.32
CA ARG A 56 7.32 -32.48 -1.34
C ARG A 56 6.56 -32.46 -2.67
N GLY A 57 6.06 -31.29 -3.07
CA GLY A 57 5.28 -31.12 -4.29
C GLY A 57 4.03 -30.24 -4.17
N ARG A 58 3.40 -30.14 -2.98
CA ARG A 58 2.23 -29.24 -2.79
C ARG A 58 2.61 -27.77 -3.05
N PRO A 59 1.74 -26.97 -3.70
CA PRO A 59 1.87 -25.51 -3.73
C PRO A 59 1.72 -24.91 -2.33
N GLU A 60 2.32 -23.74 -2.11
CA GLU A 60 2.24 -22.99 -0.85
C GLU A 60 1.77 -21.55 -1.10
N LEU A 61 0.83 -21.08 -0.28
CA LEU A 61 0.37 -19.69 -0.29
C LEU A 61 1.30 -18.84 0.60
N THR A 62 2.32 -18.25 -0.01
CA THR A 62 3.50 -17.72 0.71
C THR A 62 3.26 -16.38 1.41
N HIS A 63 2.41 -15.53 0.85
CA HIS A 63 2.22 -14.13 1.29
C HIS A 63 0.80 -13.90 1.87
N GLY A 64 0.18 -14.96 2.40
CA GLY A 64 -1.19 -14.92 2.89
C GLY A 64 -2.22 -14.69 1.77
N ILE A 65 -3.29 -13.98 2.12
CA ILE A 65 -4.31 -13.50 1.18
C ILE A 65 -4.57 -12.03 1.46
N GLN A 66 -5.03 -11.30 0.45
CA GLN A 66 -5.48 -9.92 0.62
C GLN A 66 -6.90 -9.77 0.09
N LEU A 67 -7.67 -8.91 0.74
CA LEU A 67 -9.01 -8.52 0.31
C LEU A 67 -8.96 -7.09 -0.23
N GLY A 68 -9.78 -6.79 -1.24
CA GLY A 68 -9.81 -5.46 -1.82
C GLY A 68 -11.10 -5.12 -2.54
N ASP A 69 -11.28 -3.83 -2.82
CA ASP A 69 -12.39 -3.29 -3.61
C ASP A 69 -13.76 -3.91 -3.20
N PRO A 70 -14.23 -3.67 -1.95
CA PRO A 70 -15.51 -4.17 -1.47
C PRO A 70 -16.69 -3.56 -2.24
N ARG A 71 -17.77 -4.34 -2.38
CA ARG A 71 -19.04 -3.99 -3.05
C ARG A 71 -20.21 -4.69 -2.35
N ALA A 72 -21.43 -4.38 -2.77
CA ALA A 72 -22.65 -4.99 -2.21
C ALA A 72 -22.78 -6.49 -2.52
N ASP A 73 -22.16 -6.97 -3.61
CA ASP A 73 -22.21 -8.37 -4.04
C ASP A 73 -20.90 -9.15 -3.79
N GLY A 74 -19.93 -8.55 -3.09
CA GLY A 74 -18.67 -9.19 -2.67
C GLY A 74 -17.44 -8.29 -2.77
N ALA A 75 -16.25 -8.89 -2.79
CA ALA A 75 -14.95 -8.19 -2.87
C ALA A 75 -14.03 -8.83 -3.92
N VAL A 76 -12.82 -8.31 -4.09
CA VAL A 76 -11.68 -8.99 -4.70
C VAL A 76 -10.93 -9.79 -3.62
N VAL A 77 -10.48 -10.99 -3.98
CA VAL A 77 -9.55 -11.81 -3.20
C VAL A 77 -8.27 -11.96 -4.01
N TRP A 78 -7.13 -11.68 -3.39
CA TRP A 78 -5.78 -11.86 -3.93
C TRP A 78 -5.05 -12.98 -3.18
N ALA A 79 -4.19 -13.70 -3.88
CA ALA A 79 -3.26 -14.67 -3.28
C ALA A 79 -2.00 -14.82 -4.15
N ARG A 80 -0.89 -15.24 -3.55
CA ARG A 80 0.34 -15.66 -4.26
C ARG A 80 0.74 -17.09 -3.92
N ALA A 81 1.00 -17.90 -4.94
CA ALA A 81 1.60 -19.23 -4.79
C ALA A 81 3.10 -19.21 -5.11
N ASP A 82 3.86 -20.12 -4.51
CA ASP A 82 5.29 -20.34 -4.76
C ASP A 82 5.60 -20.99 -6.13
N ARG A 83 4.61 -21.63 -6.75
CA ARG A 83 4.73 -22.41 -7.99
C ARG A 83 3.45 -22.35 -8.84
N PRO A 84 3.49 -22.81 -10.11
CA PRO A 84 2.30 -22.87 -10.96
C PRO A 84 1.15 -23.61 -10.28
N ALA A 85 0.02 -22.92 -10.08
CA ALA A 85 -1.11 -23.43 -9.33
C ALA A 85 -2.44 -22.82 -9.79
N ARG A 86 -3.56 -23.45 -9.44
CA ARG A 86 -4.92 -22.93 -9.58
C ARG A 86 -5.35 -22.31 -8.26
N MET A 87 -5.70 -21.02 -8.27
CA MET A 87 -6.38 -20.41 -7.14
C MET A 87 -7.80 -20.99 -7.00
N VAL A 88 -8.19 -21.36 -5.78
CA VAL A 88 -9.53 -21.82 -5.42
C VAL A 88 -9.98 -21.06 -4.18
N VAL A 89 -11.18 -20.48 -4.22
CA VAL A 89 -11.75 -19.75 -3.08
C VAL A 89 -13.07 -20.37 -2.69
N GLU A 90 -13.18 -20.85 -1.45
CA GLU A 90 -14.44 -21.20 -0.81
C GLU A 90 -15.00 -19.97 -0.09
N VAL A 91 -16.30 -19.74 -0.23
CA VAL A 91 -16.99 -18.57 0.34
C VAL A 91 -18.20 -19.05 1.14
N SER A 92 -18.31 -18.64 2.41
CA SER A 92 -19.43 -19.01 3.27
C SER A 92 -19.90 -17.84 4.14
N SER A 93 -21.16 -17.86 4.57
CA SER A 93 -21.68 -17.02 5.65
C SER A 93 -21.40 -17.62 7.04
N ARG A 94 -20.73 -18.78 7.11
CA ARG A 94 -20.41 -19.52 8.34
C ARG A 94 -18.89 -19.70 8.51
N PRO A 95 -18.34 -19.55 9.72
CA PRO A 95 -16.92 -19.77 9.98
C PRO A 95 -16.50 -21.24 9.87
N ASP A 96 -17.45 -22.20 9.97
CA ASP A 96 -17.18 -23.63 9.79
C ASP A 96 -17.07 -24.06 8.32
N PHE A 97 -17.30 -23.14 7.36
CA PHE A 97 -17.35 -23.41 5.92
C PHE A 97 -18.31 -24.53 5.49
N ARG A 98 -19.31 -24.85 6.33
CA ARG A 98 -20.41 -25.72 5.89
C ARG A 98 -21.16 -25.03 4.74
N ASP A 99 -21.53 -25.82 3.74
CA ASP A 99 -22.23 -25.40 2.52
C ASP A 99 -21.52 -24.24 1.77
N ALA A 100 -20.19 -24.14 1.90
CA ALA A 100 -19.40 -23.10 1.26
C ALA A 100 -19.45 -23.18 -0.28
N ARG A 101 -19.71 -22.04 -0.93
CA ARG A 101 -19.65 -21.92 -2.39
C ARG A 101 -18.20 -21.89 -2.85
N ARG A 102 -17.74 -22.95 -3.50
CA ARG A 102 -16.43 -23.03 -4.14
C ARG A 102 -16.42 -22.27 -5.47
N VAL A 103 -15.47 -21.36 -5.64
CA VAL A 103 -15.25 -20.55 -6.85
C VAL A 103 -13.84 -20.84 -7.38
N ARG A 104 -13.73 -21.18 -8.67
CA ARG A 104 -12.45 -21.44 -9.34
C ARG A 104 -11.84 -20.13 -9.82
N GLY A 105 -10.61 -19.85 -9.40
CA GLY A 105 -9.86 -18.65 -9.73
C GLY A 105 -8.90 -18.81 -10.92
N PRO A 106 -8.06 -17.79 -11.17
CA PRO A 106 -7.05 -17.81 -12.24
C PRO A 106 -5.99 -18.90 -12.02
N LEU A 107 -5.14 -19.11 -13.03
CA LEU A 107 -3.84 -19.71 -12.77
C LEU A 107 -2.93 -18.66 -12.12
N LEU A 108 -2.16 -19.12 -11.16
CA LEU A 108 -1.04 -18.46 -10.52
C LEU A 108 0.19 -18.95 -11.29
N THR A 109 0.91 -18.08 -12.00
CA THR A 109 2.00 -18.49 -12.91
C THR A 109 3.22 -17.56 -12.79
N PRO A 110 4.43 -17.97 -13.21
CA PRO A 110 5.63 -17.15 -13.09
C PRO A 110 5.52 -15.80 -13.81
N GLU A 111 4.71 -15.71 -14.88
CA GLU A 111 4.44 -14.48 -15.61
C GLU A 111 3.80 -13.42 -14.71
N THR A 112 2.92 -13.80 -13.79
CA THR A 112 2.32 -12.92 -12.77
C THR A 112 3.01 -13.01 -11.41
N ASP A 113 4.25 -13.54 -11.35
CA ASP A 113 4.95 -13.81 -10.09
C ASP A 113 4.16 -14.68 -9.10
N GLY A 114 3.43 -15.66 -9.63
CA GLY A 114 2.56 -16.53 -8.84
C GLY A 114 1.36 -15.82 -8.21
N THR A 115 1.12 -14.53 -8.49
CA THR A 115 -0.03 -13.79 -7.97
C THR A 115 -1.29 -14.02 -8.80
N GLY A 116 -2.45 -13.85 -8.18
CA GLY A 116 -3.73 -13.91 -8.86
C GLY A 116 -4.87 -13.29 -8.06
N ARG A 117 -5.88 -12.78 -8.78
CA ARG A 117 -6.99 -12.00 -8.22
C ARG A 117 -8.33 -12.51 -8.70
N LEU A 118 -9.27 -12.77 -7.79
CA LEU A 118 -10.62 -13.25 -8.07
C LEU A 118 -11.67 -12.29 -7.50
N ARG A 119 -12.57 -11.77 -8.34
CA ARG A 119 -13.72 -10.97 -7.90
C ARG A 119 -14.89 -11.90 -7.55
N LEU A 120 -15.24 -11.97 -6.26
CA LEU A 120 -16.35 -12.78 -5.77
C LEU A 120 -17.68 -12.05 -5.98
N ARG A 121 -18.53 -12.52 -6.90
CA ARG A 121 -19.83 -11.87 -7.20
C ARG A 121 -21.03 -12.63 -6.61
N GLY A 122 -22.17 -11.95 -6.55
CA GLY A 122 -23.46 -12.54 -6.17
C GLY A 122 -23.57 -12.94 -4.69
N LEU A 123 -22.87 -12.23 -3.79
CA LEU A 123 -23.06 -12.35 -2.35
C LEU A 123 -24.22 -11.43 -1.88
N ARG A 124 -24.76 -11.70 -0.69
CA ARG A 124 -25.80 -10.85 -0.09
C ARG A 124 -25.19 -9.55 0.43
N PRO A 125 -25.82 -8.36 0.23
CA PRO A 125 -25.41 -7.11 0.85
C PRO A 125 -25.39 -7.15 2.39
N GLY A 126 -24.59 -6.29 3.02
CA GLY A 126 -24.48 -6.10 4.49
C GLY A 126 -23.98 -7.32 5.29
N SER A 127 -23.66 -8.41 4.62
CA SER A 127 -23.44 -9.74 5.22
C SER A 127 -21.98 -9.94 5.57
N HIS A 128 -21.71 -10.63 6.69
CA HIS A 128 -20.37 -11.11 6.98
C HIS A 128 -20.06 -12.34 6.11
N VAL A 129 -18.87 -12.38 5.54
CA VAL A 129 -18.43 -13.36 4.56
C VAL A 129 -17.09 -13.90 5.00
N HIS A 130 -17.01 -15.21 5.20
CA HIS A 130 -15.78 -15.94 5.43
C HIS A 130 -15.24 -16.46 4.09
N VAL A 131 -13.93 -16.32 3.88
CA VAL A 131 -13.23 -16.87 2.71
C VAL A 131 -12.15 -17.85 3.12
N ARG A 132 -11.97 -18.91 2.34
CA ARG A 132 -10.87 -19.87 2.50
C ARG A 132 -10.23 -20.09 1.13
N VAL A 133 -8.95 -19.78 1.02
CA VAL A 133 -8.19 -19.85 -0.23
C VAL A 133 -7.23 -21.03 -0.19
N THR A 134 -7.17 -21.78 -1.28
CA THR A 134 -6.16 -22.81 -1.52
C THR A 134 -5.56 -22.63 -2.90
N ALA A 135 -4.28 -22.99 -3.04
CA ALA A 135 -3.62 -23.20 -4.32
C ALA A 135 -3.60 -24.70 -4.60
N THR A 136 -4.26 -25.17 -5.66
CA THR A 136 -4.13 -26.56 -6.11
C THR A 136 -3.12 -26.65 -7.24
N ASP A 137 -2.42 -27.78 -7.39
CA ASP A 137 -1.61 -28.04 -8.58
C ASP A 137 -2.49 -28.00 -9.86
N PRO A 138 -1.90 -27.84 -11.07
CA PRO A 138 -2.66 -27.77 -12.31
C PRO A 138 -3.54 -29.00 -12.58
N ASP A 139 -3.09 -30.18 -12.13
CA ASP A 139 -3.78 -31.47 -12.23
C ASP A 139 -4.87 -31.68 -11.15
N GLY A 140 -4.95 -30.80 -10.14
CA GLY A 140 -5.94 -30.84 -9.07
C GLY A 140 -5.78 -31.95 -8.03
N ARG A 141 -4.62 -32.60 -7.96
CA ARG A 141 -4.29 -33.72 -7.06
C ARG A 141 -3.78 -33.25 -5.70
N LEU A 142 -3.04 -32.14 -5.67
CA LEU A 142 -2.41 -31.59 -4.48
C LEU A 142 -2.93 -30.18 -4.21
N ALA A 143 -3.23 -29.90 -2.95
CA ALA A 143 -3.64 -28.58 -2.48
C ALA A 143 -2.70 -28.08 -1.37
N SER A 144 -2.48 -26.77 -1.33
CA SER A 144 -1.83 -26.05 -0.24
C SER A 144 -2.57 -26.22 1.08
N ALA A 145 -1.93 -25.81 2.18
CA ALA A 145 -2.68 -25.45 3.38
C ALA A 145 -3.69 -24.33 3.04
N PRO A 146 -4.88 -24.32 3.65
CA PRO A 146 -5.85 -23.26 3.46
C PRO A 146 -5.43 -21.98 4.21
N VAL A 147 -5.58 -20.83 3.58
CA VAL A 147 -5.49 -19.52 4.24
C VAL A 147 -6.89 -18.93 4.35
N THR A 148 -7.28 -18.49 5.54
CA THR A 148 -8.62 -17.96 5.83
C THR A 148 -8.64 -16.46 5.99
N GLY A 149 -9.77 -15.85 5.65
CA GLY A 149 -10.04 -14.42 5.82
C GLY A 149 -11.52 -14.14 6.01
N GLY A 150 -11.86 -12.88 6.20
CA GLY A 150 -13.22 -12.42 6.41
C GLY A 150 -13.42 -11.00 5.89
N PHE A 151 -14.65 -10.65 5.52
CA PHE A 151 -15.04 -9.26 5.26
C PHE A 151 -16.54 -9.07 5.37
N ARG A 152 -16.99 -7.81 5.35
CA ARG A 152 -18.41 -7.46 5.22
C ARG A 152 -18.70 -6.93 3.81
N THR A 153 -19.77 -7.42 3.19
CA THR A 153 -20.29 -6.81 1.96
C THR A 153 -20.97 -5.48 2.27
N VAL A 154 -20.89 -4.53 1.34
CA VAL A 154 -21.55 -3.23 1.45
C VAL A 154 -23.05 -3.42 1.71
N GLY A 155 -23.61 -2.66 2.64
CA GLY A 155 -25.04 -2.68 2.98
C GLY A 155 -25.42 -1.48 3.84
N ARG A 156 -26.71 -1.34 4.19
CA ARG A 156 -27.19 -0.26 5.05
C ARG A 156 -26.91 -0.59 6.52
N ARG A 157 -25.93 0.09 7.10
CA ARG A 157 -25.44 0.02 8.49
C ARG A 157 -24.45 1.16 8.70
N ASP A 158 -24.04 1.39 9.94
CA ASP A 158 -22.92 2.29 10.24
C ASP A 158 -21.67 1.81 9.47
N ILE A 159 -20.93 2.76 8.93
CA ILE A 159 -19.71 2.50 8.15
C ILE A 159 -18.53 2.95 8.98
N ARG A 160 -17.59 2.04 9.26
CA ARG A 160 -16.26 2.41 9.76
C ARG A 160 -15.21 2.11 8.70
N PHE A 161 -14.35 3.07 8.40
CA PHE A 161 -13.15 2.81 7.60
C PHE A 161 -11.95 3.58 8.12
N LEU A 162 -10.76 3.11 7.78
CA LEU A 162 -9.49 3.80 8.11
C LEU A 162 -8.85 4.34 6.84
N TRP A 163 -7.96 5.33 6.96
CA TRP A 163 -7.06 5.73 5.86
C TRP A 163 -5.66 6.10 6.38
N SER A 164 -4.64 5.87 5.57
CA SER A 164 -3.24 6.31 5.77
C SER A 164 -2.38 5.94 4.55
N GLY A 165 -1.11 6.37 4.51
CA GLY A 165 -0.11 5.98 3.52
C GLY A 165 1.20 5.49 4.15
N ASP A 166 2.26 5.44 3.34
CA ASP A 166 3.65 5.53 3.78
C ASP A 166 4.19 4.31 4.59
N VAL A 167 4.61 3.27 3.87
CA VAL A 167 4.99 1.95 4.43
C VAL A 167 6.40 1.49 4.03
N ALA A 168 7.24 1.30 5.05
CA ALA A 168 8.62 0.83 4.97
C ALA A 168 9.61 1.80 4.29
N GLY A 169 9.51 3.10 4.64
CA GLY A 169 10.25 4.23 4.07
C GLY A 169 11.29 4.88 4.99
N GLN A 170 12.10 5.79 4.40
CA GLN A 170 13.16 6.59 5.05
C GLN A 170 14.08 5.78 5.99
N GLY A 171 14.41 4.54 5.60
CA GLY A 171 15.29 3.65 6.37
C GLY A 171 14.60 2.77 7.41
N PHE A 172 13.28 2.89 7.61
CA PHE A 172 12.53 2.14 8.63
C PHE A 172 11.57 1.13 7.99
N GLY A 173 11.98 -0.13 7.94
CA GLY A 173 11.15 -1.27 7.54
C GLY A 173 10.64 -2.10 8.72
N ILE A 174 10.30 -3.36 8.44
CA ILE A 174 9.83 -4.35 9.42
C ILE A 174 10.90 -4.51 10.50
N ASN A 175 10.53 -4.26 11.76
CA ASN A 175 11.43 -4.44 12.90
C ASN A 175 10.97 -5.60 13.81
N PRO A 176 11.62 -6.77 13.76
CA PRO A 176 11.25 -7.93 14.58
C PRO A 176 11.24 -7.66 16.09
N ASP A 177 12.07 -6.73 16.59
CA ASP A 177 12.15 -6.39 18.02
C ASP A 177 10.89 -5.64 18.50
N LEU A 178 10.18 -4.95 17.59
CA LEU A 178 8.87 -4.33 17.82
C LEU A 178 7.71 -5.30 17.51
N GLY A 179 8.02 -6.55 17.19
CA GLY A 179 7.08 -7.52 16.66
C GLY A 179 6.59 -7.18 15.25
N GLY A 180 7.39 -6.49 14.42
CA GLY A 180 7.06 -6.14 13.04
C GLY A 180 6.60 -4.68 12.87
N MET A 181 5.51 -4.47 12.15
CA MET A 181 4.84 -3.17 11.98
C MET A 181 3.64 -3.03 12.94
N PRO A 182 3.80 -2.49 14.16
CA PRO A 182 2.77 -2.57 15.20
C PRO A 182 1.46 -1.82 14.88
N ILE A 183 1.50 -0.78 14.03
CA ILE A 183 0.32 0.03 13.68
C ILE A 183 -0.80 -0.81 13.06
N TYR A 184 -0.48 -1.82 12.25
CA TYR A 184 -1.48 -2.70 11.62
C TYR A 184 -2.28 -3.48 12.65
N ARG A 185 -1.69 -3.80 13.82
CA ARG A 185 -2.43 -4.39 14.95
C ARG A 185 -3.37 -3.38 15.60
N ALA A 186 -2.98 -2.10 15.70
CA ALA A 186 -3.85 -1.04 16.21
C ALA A 186 -5.04 -0.79 15.27
N MET A 187 -4.78 -0.71 13.97
CA MET A 187 -5.80 -0.61 12.92
C MET A 187 -6.76 -1.80 12.95
N ALA A 188 -6.26 -3.05 13.05
CA ALA A 188 -7.11 -4.24 13.10
C ALA A 188 -8.05 -4.23 14.32
N ARG A 189 -7.59 -3.76 15.49
CA ARG A 189 -8.41 -3.59 16.71
C ARG A 189 -9.54 -2.57 16.56
N ARG A 190 -9.58 -1.78 15.48
CA ARG A 190 -10.69 -0.86 15.18
C ARG A 190 -11.85 -1.55 14.45
N GLU A 191 -11.66 -2.77 13.97
CA GLU A 191 -12.65 -3.55 13.20
C GLU A 191 -13.29 -2.76 12.04
N PRO A 192 -12.49 -2.15 11.14
CA PRO A 192 -13.04 -1.36 10.04
C PRO A 192 -13.67 -2.25 8.96
N ASP A 193 -14.72 -1.74 8.30
CA ASP A 193 -15.37 -2.36 7.16
C ASP A 193 -14.46 -2.37 5.90
N PHE A 194 -13.54 -1.41 5.80
CA PHE A 194 -12.46 -1.35 4.79
C PHE A 194 -11.32 -0.39 5.20
N PHE A 195 -10.21 -0.45 4.48
CA PHE A 195 -9.07 0.47 4.57
C PHE A 195 -8.85 1.20 3.25
N LEU A 196 -8.55 2.49 3.31
CA LEU A 196 -8.05 3.29 2.19
C LEU A 196 -6.53 3.45 2.33
N HIS A 197 -5.76 2.81 1.46
CA HIS A 197 -4.31 3.02 1.40
C HIS A 197 -4.04 4.11 0.36
N SER A 198 -3.57 5.26 0.83
CA SER A 198 -3.51 6.49 0.04
C SER A 198 -2.25 6.64 -0.83
N GLY A 199 -1.44 5.60 -1.01
CA GLY A 199 -0.13 5.73 -1.63
C GLY A 199 0.99 5.16 -0.77
N ASP A 200 2.22 5.20 -1.27
CA ASP A 200 3.42 4.68 -0.64
C ASP A 200 3.23 3.31 0.02
N THR A 201 2.58 2.41 -0.70
CA THR A 201 2.36 1.03 -0.27
C THR A 201 3.68 0.25 -0.17
N VAL A 202 4.73 0.78 -0.81
CA VAL A 202 6.13 0.36 -0.73
C VAL A 202 7.05 1.56 -1.00
N TYR A 203 8.26 1.53 -0.43
CA TYR A 203 9.38 2.36 -0.90
C TYR A 203 10.32 1.57 -1.81
N ALA A 204 10.23 1.80 -3.12
CA ALA A 204 11.03 1.08 -4.13
C ALA A 204 12.44 1.67 -4.33
N ASP A 205 12.65 2.88 -3.87
CA ASP A 205 13.83 3.74 -4.06
C ASP A 205 14.53 4.11 -2.73
N GLY A 206 13.99 3.62 -1.60
CA GLY A 206 14.57 3.73 -0.27
C GLY A 206 15.19 2.41 0.21
N PRO A 207 16.48 2.14 -0.09
CA PRO A 207 17.20 1.00 0.45
C PRO A 207 17.20 0.98 1.98
N LEU A 208 16.98 -0.21 2.54
CA LEU A 208 17.10 -0.50 3.97
C LEU A 208 18.47 -1.10 4.27
N VAL A 209 19.07 -0.67 5.39
CA VAL A 209 20.21 -1.34 6.03
C VAL A 209 19.72 -2.13 7.24
N GLU A 210 20.39 -3.22 7.60
CA GLU A 210 19.97 -4.12 8.70
C GLU A 210 19.87 -3.41 10.06
N ALA A 211 20.71 -2.42 10.33
CA ALA A 211 20.71 -1.67 11.58
C ALA A 211 20.95 -0.17 11.35
N LEU A 212 20.13 0.68 11.98
CA LEU A 212 20.32 2.13 12.06
C LEU A 212 20.48 2.53 13.52
N THR A 213 21.54 3.28 13.83
CA THR A 213 21.72 3.92 15.14
C THR A 213 20.93 5.23 15.16
N LEU A 214 19.96 5.34 16.07
CA LEU A 214 19.16 6.54 16.28
C LEU A 214 19.97 7.63 17.01
N PRO A 215 19.57 8.92 16.94
CA PRO A 215 20.29 10.02 17.58
C PRO A 215 20.51 9.88 19.10
N ASP A 216 19.70 9.08 19.79
CA ASP A 216 19.81 8.81 21.23
C ASP A 216 20.58 7.51 21.57
N GLY A 217 21.14 6.83 20.56
CA GLY A 217 21.91 5.60 20.72
C GLY A 217 21.09 4.30 20.73
N ARG A 218 19.75 4.35 20.64
CA ARG A 218 18.95 3.15 20.33
C ARG A 218 19.32 2.63 18.93
N VAL A 219 19.12 1.33 18.70
CA VAL A 219 19.31 0.72 17.38
C VAL A 219 17.98 0.23 16.84
N TYR A 220 17.59 0.73 15.66
CA TYR A 220 16.47 0.21 14.90
C TYR A 220 16.98 -0.94 14.02
N ARG A 221 16.37 -2.13 14.11
CA ARG A 221 16.76 -3.32 13.34
C ARG A 221 15.75 -3.62 12.26
N ASN A 222 16.17 -3.53 11.00
CA ASN A 222 15.36 -3.95 9.86
C ASN A 222 15.57 -5.44 9.58
N LEU A 223 14.47 -6.16 9.39
CA LEU A 223 14.50 -7.29 8.46
C LEU A 223 14.85 -6.72 7.07
N VAL A 224 15.75 -7.38 6.34
CA VAL A 224 16.13 -6.97 4.97
C VAL A 224 16.05 -8.14 3.99
N THR A 225 15.68 -7.85 2.75
CA THR A 225 15.75 -8.76 1.59
C THR A 225 16.74 -8.21 0.56
N PRO A 226 17.20 -9.00 -0.43
CA PRO A 226 18.06 -8.50 -1.50
C PRO A 226 17.44 -7.31 -2.24
N GLU A 227 16.13 -7.35 -2.51
CA GLU A 227 15.40 -6.33 -3.24
C GLU A 227 15.23 -5.05 -2.41
N LYS A 228 15.25 -5.12 -1.08
CA LYS A 228 15.23 -3.95 -0.19
C LYS A 228 16.60 -3.33 0.06
N GLN A 229 17.70 -3.89 -0.45
CA GLN A 229 19.06 -3.36 -0.24
C GLN A 229 19.56 -2.44 -1.37
N LYS A 230 18.77 -2.22 -2.42
CA LYS A 230 19.04 -1.28 -3.52
C LYS A 230 17.75 -0.65 -4.03
N VAL A 231 17.88 0.40 -4.83
CA VAL A 231 16.76 0.98 -5.59
C VAL A 231 16.24 -0.04 -6.61
N ALA A 232 14.93 -0.14 -6.80
CA ALA A 232 14.34 -1.08 -7.75
C ALA A 232 14.47 -0.56 -9.19
N GLU A 233 14.96 -1.41 -10.08
CA GLU A 233 15.09 -1.07 -11.50
C GLU A 233 14.33 -2.07 -12.38
N THR A 234 14.43 -3.35 -12.04
CA THR A 234 13.80 -4.47 -12.73
C THR A 234 12.42 -4.79 -12.16
N LEU A 235 11.57 -5.43 -12.96
CA LEU A 235 10.26 -5.89 -12.51
C LEU A 235 10.35 -6.84 -11.29
N ALA A 236 11.42 -7.64 -11.18
CA ALA A 236 11.63 -8.52 -10.04
C ALA A 236 11.92 -7.74 -8.75
N GLU A 237 12.76 -6.70 -8.82
CA GLU A 237 13.06 -5.84 -7.68
C GLU A 237 11.82 -5.05 -7.23
N PHE A 238 11.01 -4.53 -8.18
CA PHE A 238 9.73 -3.89 -7.85
C PHE A 238 8.75 -4.85 -7.16
N ARG A 239 8.61 -6.09 -7.67
CA ARG A 239 7.79 -7.15 -7.03
C ARG A 239 8.29 -7.47 -5.61
N GLY A 240 9.61 -7.50 -5.42
CA GLY A 240 10.25 -7.73 -4.13
C GLY A 240 9.88 -6.71 -3.05
N GLN A 241 9.56 -5.46 -3.42
CA GLN A 241 9.12 -4.44 -2.48
C GLN A 241 7.78 -4.81 -1.81
N TYR A 242 6.81 -5.28 -2.61
CA TYR A 242 5.50 -5.71 -2.11
C TYR A 242 5.61 -7.05 -1.36
N ALA A 243 6.46 -7.95 -1.84
CA ALA A 243 6.77 -9.20 -1.17
C ALA A 243 7.29 -8.96 0.25
N TYR A 244 8.20 -7.99 0.40
CA TYR A 244 8.79 -7.59 1.68
C TYR A 244 7.73 -7.17 2.71
N ASN A 245 6.83 -6.24 2.37
CA ASN A 245 5.81 -5.78 3.31
C ASN A 245 4.86 -6.92 3.75
N LEU A 246 4.65 -7.93 2.90
CA LEU A 246 3.88 -9.13 3.22
C LEU A 246 4.70 -10.25 3.91
N LEU A 247 5.94 -10.01 4.32
CA LEU A 247 6.64 -10.86 5.29
C LEU A 247 6.10 -10.62 6.72
N ASP A 248 5.64 -9.39 7.00
CA ASP A 248 5.07 -9.03 8.29
C ASP A 248 3.78 -9.82 8.58
N GLU A 249 3.62 -10.27 9.83
CA GLU A 249 2.43 -11.01 10.25
C GLU A 249 1.21 -10.10 10.47
N GLY A 250 1.43 -8.90 11.03
CA GLY A 250 0.39 -7.91 11.26
C GLY A 250 -0.20 -7.38 9.95
N VAL A 251 0.64 -7.06 8.96
CA VAL A 251 0.21 -6.65 7.61
C VAL A 251 -0.64 -7.75 6.95
N ARG A 252 -0.16 -9.01 6.95
CA ARG A 252 -0.92 -10.15 6.38
C ARG A 252 -2.22 -10.42 7.12
N ALA A 253 -2.22 -10.35 8.45
CA ALA A 253 -3.42 -10.57 9.26
C ALA A 253 -4.47 -9.47 9.01
N PHE A 254 -4.03 -8.21 8.90
CA PHE A 254 -4.89 -7.09 8.55
C PHE A 254 -5.50 -7.25 7.16
N ALA A 255 -4.67 -7.48 6.12
CA ALA A 255 -5.12 -7.60 4.74
C ALA A 255 -6.05 -8.81 4.48
N ALA A 256 -5.98 -9.85 5.32
CA ALA A 256 -6.88 -11.00 5.28
C ALA A 256 -8.27 -10.75 5.90
N GLN A 257 -8.45 -9.68 6.69
CA GLN A 257 -9.71 -9.35 7.40
C GLN A 257 -10.32 -8.00 6.99
N VAL A 258 -9.50 -7.09 6.46
CA VAL A 258 -9.92 -5.73 6.09
C VAL A 258 -9.73 -5.55 4.57
N PRO A 259 -10.83 -5.42 3.79
CA PRO A 259 -10.73 -5.07 2.38
C PRO A 259 -10.03 -3.74 2.16
N GLN A 260 -9.06 -3.71 1.25
CA GLN A 260 -8.30 -2.52 0.91
C GLN A 260 -8.83 -1.85 -0.38
N ILE A 261 -9.00 -0.54 -0.34
CA ILE A 261 -9.11 0.33 -1.52
C ILE A 261 -7.74 0.99 -1.64
N VAL A 262 -6.98 0.60 -2.66
CA VAL A 262 -5.58 1.02 -2.81
C VAL A 262 -5.41 1.96 -4.01
N GLN A 263 -4.56 2.97 -3.83
CA GLN A 263 -3.90 3.76 -4.87
C GLN A 263 -2.36 3.71 -4.65
N TRP A 264 -1.59 4.21 -5.61
CA TRP A 264 -0.14 4.40 -5.48
C TRP A 264 0.18 5.88 -5.25
N ASP A 265 1.43 6.18 -4.97
CA ASP A 265 2.01 7.52 -5.08
C ASP A 265 3.35 7.44 -5.86
N ASP A 266 4.37 8.22 -5.48
CA ASP A 266 5.69 8.20 -6.11
C ASP A 266 6.56 7.02 -5.71
N HIS A 267 6.62 6.66 -4.43
CA HIS A 267 7.61 5.69 -3.95
C HIS A 267 7.35 4.24 -4.41
N GLU A 268 6.20 3.94 -5.01
CA GLU A 268 6.04 2.76 -5.87
C GLU A 268 7.03 2.70 -7.06
N VAL A 269 7.54 3.85 -7.50
CA VAL A 269 8.49 4.03 -8.60
C VAL A 269 9.83 4.61 -8.11
N THR A 270 9.81 5.88 -7.66
CA THR A 270 10.94 6.67 -7.16
C THR A 270 10.44 8.05 -6.68
N ASN A 271 11.02 8.59 -5.61
CA ASN A 271 10.72 9.89 -5.02
C ASN A 271 10.45 11.00 -6.07
N ASN A 272 9.37 11.75 -5.90
CA ASN A 272 8.94 12.95 -6.62
C ASN A 272 8.67 12.80 -8.14
N TRP A 273 8.61 11.58 -8.68
CA TRP A 273 8.70 11.35 -10.13
C TRP A 273 7.58 11.97 -10.99
N TRP A 274 7.93 12.25 -12.26
CA TRP A 274 6.98 12.70 -13.29
C TRP A 274 7.25 12.10 -14.70
N PRO A 275 6.25 12.03 -15.61
CA PRO A 275 6.39 11.36 -16.91
C PRO A 275 7.43 12.00 -17.86
N GLY A 276 8.36 11.20 -18.37
CA GLY A 276 9.46 11.66 -19.22
C GLY A 276 10.72 12.12 -18.49
N GLU A 277 10.76 12.03 -17.15
CA GLU A 277 11.93 12.35 -16.35
C GLU A 277 13.13 11.42 -16.63
N VAL A 278 14.34 11.98 -16.51
CA VAL A 278 15.61 11.25 -16.54
C VAL A 278 16.36 11.48 -15.23
N LEU A 279 16.42 10.46 -14.39
CA LEU A 279 17.03 10.50 -13.06
C LEU A 279 18.52 10.88 -13.13
N THR A 280 18.93 11.74 -12.20
CA THR A 280 20.35 12.12 -12.00
C THR A 280 21.03 11.25 -10.94
N ASP A 281 20.27 10.55 -10.11
CA ASP A 281 20.74 9.71 -9.02
C ASP A 281 21.68 8.58 -9.52
N ALA A 282 22.88 8.55 -8.94
CA ALA A 282 23.91 7.58 -9.28
C ALA A 282 23.61 6.14 -8.83
N ARG A 283 22.60 5.94 -7.95
CA ARG A 283 22.11 4.61 -7.57
C ARG A 283 21.43 3.87 -8.74
N TYR A 284 20.97 4.59 -9.77
CA TYR A 284 20.25 4.05 -10.92
C TYR A 284 21.14 3.87 -12.16
N THR A 285 21.05 2.68 -12.76
CA THR A 285 21.61 2.35 -14.08
C THR A 285 20.58 2.60 -15.18
N GLU A 286 19.32 2.17 -15.01
CA GLU A 286 18.21 2.64 -15.84
C GLU A 286 17.65 3.93 -15.24
N ARG A 287 17.81 5.04 -15.96
CA ARG A 287 17.48 6.39 -15.48
C ARG A 287 16.19 6.96 -16.06
N ARG A 288 15.58 6.30 -17.06
CA ARG A 288 14.34 6.80 -17.68
C ARG A 288 13.15 6.39 -16.83
N VAL A 289 12.51 7.37 -16.20
CA VAL A 289 11.42 7.13 -15.25
C VAL A 289 10.26 6.37 -15.90
N ASP A 290 9.91 6.66 -17.16
CA ASP A 290 8.86 5.92 -17.89
C ASP A 290 9.07 4.39 -17.93
N VAL A 291 10.33 3.95 -17.94
CA VAL A 291 10.69 2.52 -17.94
C VAL A 291 10.55 1.91 -16.56
N LEU A 292 10.91 2.66 -15.52
CA LEU A 292 10.74 2.27 -14.11
C LEU A 292 9.25 2.24 -13.77
N ALA A 293 8.50 3.30 -14.07
CA ALA A 293 7.06 3.43 -13.86
C ALA A 293 6.28 2.30 -14.55
N ALA A 294 6.64 1.92 -15.78
CA ALA A 294 6.00 0.78 -16.47
C ALA A 294 6.23 -0.57 -15.76
N ARG A 295 7.38 -0.76 -15.10
CA ARG A 295 7.70 -1.98 -14.31
C ARG A 295 7.01 -1.94 -12.95
N ALA A 296 7.08 -0.81 -12.26
CA ALA A 296 6.40 -0.52 -11.00
C ALA A 296 4.88 -0.71 -11.10
N HIS A 297 4.23 -0.07 -12.09
CA HIS A 297 2.78 -0.18 -12.34
C HIS A 297 2.33 -1.64 -12.57
N ARG A 298 3.17 -2.46 -13.22
CA ARG A 298 2.91 -3.89 -13.36
C ARG A 298 3.03 -4.62 -12.02
N ALA A 299 4.08 -4.37 -11.24
CA ALA A 299 4.25 -4.96 -9.91
C ALA A 299 3.11 -4.56 -8.96
N PHE A 300 2.77 -3.28 -8.90
CA PHE A 300 1.63 -2.72 -8.15
C PHE A 300 0.34 -3.48 -8.46
N HIS A 301 -0.03 -3.57 -9.75
CA HIS A 301 -1.21 -4.32 -10.13
C HIS A 301 -1.10 -5.81 -9.83
N GLU A 302 0.05 -6.45 -9.99
CA GLU A 302 0.23 -7.87 -9.66
C GLU A 302 0.07 -8.14 -8.16
N TRP A 303 0.54 -7.24 -7.30
CA TRP A 303 0.62 -7.45 -5.85
C TRP A 303 -0.48 -6.81 -5.01
N GLN A 304 -1.19 -5.79 -5.51
CA GLN A 304 -2.32 -5.18 -4.81
C GLN A 304 -3.68 -5.85 -5.15
N PRO A 305 -4.67 -5.88 -4.24
CA PRO A 305 -5.95 -6.58 -4.43
C PRO A 305 -6.94 -5.83 -5.34
N ILE A 306 -6.44 -5.08 -6.33
CA ILE A 306 -7.20 -4.23 -7.25
C ILE A 306 -7.42 -4.90 -8.61
N ARG A 307 -8.42 -4.46 -9.37
CA ARG A 307 -8.68 -4.93 -10.73
C ARG A 307 -8.57 -3.80 -11.76
N PRO A 308 -7.57 -3.82 -12.66
CA PRO A 308 -7.44 -2.86 -13.77
C PRO A 308 -8.75 -2.62 -14.53
N SER A 309 -9.52 -3.68 -14.80
CA SER A 309 -10.80 -3.60 -15.50
C SER A 309 -11.93 -2.88 -14.74
N GLU A 310 -11.72 -2.48 -13.49
CA GLU A 310 -12.66 -1.67 -12.70
C GLU A 310 -12.17 -0.20 -12.54
N ALA A 311 -10.98 0.14 -13.07
CA ALA A 311 -10.51 1.52 -13.21
C ALA A 311 -10.93 2.15 -14.55
N VAL A 312 -10.98 3.48 -14.61
CA VAL A 312 -11.59 4.24 -15.73
C VAL A 312 -10.82 4.10 -17.05
N ASP A 313 -9.51 3.88 -16.98
CA ASP A 313 -8.63 3.69 -18.14
C ASP A 313 -7.70 2.48 -18.01
N GLY A 314 -7.96 1.58 -17.06
CA GLY A 314 -7.14 0.41 -16.80
C GLY A 314 -6.01 0.60 -15.78
N ARG A 315 -5.83 1.82 -15.24
CA ARG A 315 -4.84 2.13 -14.20
C ARG A 315 -5.50 2.12 -12.81
N ILE A 316 -5.54 3.26 -12.12
CA ILE A 316 -5.84 3.34 -10.68
C ILE A 316 -7.15 4.08 -10.38
N TYR A 317 -7.33 5.29 -10.91
CA TYR A 317 -8.45 6.13 -10.52
C TYR A 317 -9.81 5.52 -10.89
N ARG A 318 -10.70 5.50 -9.90
CA ARG A 318 -11.96 4.75 -9.93
C ARG A 318 -12.92 5.21 -8.85
N LYS A 319 -14.19 4.83 -9.00
CA LYS A 319 -15.24 5.12 -8.02
C LYS A 319 -15.69 3.84 -7.31
N ILE A 320 -15.73 3.86 -5.99
CA ILE A 320 -16.22 2.80 -5.13
C ILE A 320 -17.48 3.28 -4.41
N SER A 321 -18.65 2.73 -4.76
CA SER A 321 -19.91 3.05 -4.06
C SER A 321 -20.13 2.14 -2.86
N TYR A 322 -20.11 2.71 -1.65
CA TYR A 322 -20.41 2.05 -0.39
C TYR A 322 -21.86 2.37 0.04
N GLY A 323 -22.83 1.86 -0.72
CA GLY A 323 -24.25 2.04 -0.45
C GLY A 323 -24.77 3.43 -0.81
N PRO A 324 -25.87 3.90 -0.19
CA PRO A 324 -26.42 5.23 -0.43
C PRO A 324 -25.77 6.33 0.42
N ASP A 325 -24.82 5.98 1.29
CA ASP A 325 -24.31 6.88 2.32
C ASP A 325 -22.87 7.34 2.04
N LEU A 326 -22.10 6.56 1.27
CA LEU A 326 -20.71 6.88 0.93
C LEU A 326 -20.38 6.50 -0.53
N ASP A 327 -19.80 7.45 -1.27
CA ASP A 327 -19.04 7.20 -2.49
C ASP A 327 -17.56 7.59 -2.24
N VAL A 328 -16.62 6.71 -2.57
CA VAL A 328 -15.17 7.00 -2.57
C VAL A 328 -14.70 7.18 -4.01
N PHE A 329 -14.08 8.32 -4.28
CA PHE A 329 -13.42 8.66 -5.54
C PHE A 329 -11.92 8.56 -5.32
N VAL A 330 -11.32 7.49 -5.85
CA VAL A 330 -9.88 7.26 -5.84
C VAL A 330 -9.31 8.00 -7.04
N ILE A 331 -8.34 8.87 -6.83
CA ILE A 331 -7.60 9.59 -7.88
C ILE A 331 -6.21 8.97 -8.07
N ASP A 332 -5.39 9.59 -8.93
CA ASP A 332 -4.08 9.09 -9.36
C ASP A 332 -3.29 10.31 -9.89
N MET A 333 -2.43 10.93 -9.08
CA MET A 333 -1.77 12.22 -9.40
C MET A 333 -0.41 12.05 -10.10
N ARG A 334 0.06 10.82 -10.33
CA ARG A 334 1.41 10.56 -10.86
C ARG A 334 1.53 10.52 -12.38
N PRO A 335 0.83 9.67 -13.14
CA PRO A 335 1.15 9.41 -14.55
C PRO A 335 0.46 10.38 -15.53
N TYR A 336 -0.13 11.48 -15.05
CA TYR A 336 -0.75 12.55 -15.84
C TYR A 336 -0.22 13.95 -15.49
N ARG A 337 0.65 14.08 -14.49
CA ARG A 337 1.21 15.35 -14.06
C ARG A 337 2.21 15.90 -15.08
N GLU A 338 2.36 17.22 -15.07
CA GLU A 338 3.47 17.90 -15.72
C GLU A 338 4.69 17.97 -14.79
N PRO A 339 5.90 18.26 -15.33
CA PRO A 339 7.15 18.21 -14.59
C PRO A 339 7.14 19.00 -13.27
N ASN A 340 7.96 18.60 -12.30
CA ASN A 340 8.18 19.43 -11.11
C ASN A 340 8.76 20.79 -11.54
N SER A 341 8.13 21.84 -11.07
CA SER A 341 8.24 23.17 -11.65
C SER A 341 8.37 24.22 -10.54
N ALA A 342 8.79 25.41 -10.91
CA ALA A 342 8.74 26.54 -10.00
C ALA A 342 7.29 26.98 -9.67
N GLY A 343 6.23 26.34 -10.18
CA GLY A 343 4.84 26.75 -9.97
C GLY A 343 4.53 28.16 -10.49
N THR A 344 5.17 28.62 -11.57
CA THR A 344 4.99 29.99 -12.12
C THR A 344 4.02 30.07 -13.29
N SER A 345 3.75 28.95 -13.95
CA SER A 345 2.91 28.88 -15.15
C SER A 345 1.45 29.23 -14.84
N GLY A 346 0.70 29.70 -15.84
CA GLY A 346 -0.73 30.02 -15.64
C GLY A 346 -1.63 28.79 -15.45
N TYR A 347 -1.17 27.61 -15.87
CA TYR A 347 -1.84 26.32 -15.68
C TYR A 347 -0.81 25.19 -15.85
N GLU A 348 -0.79 24.24 -14.94
CA GLU A 348 -0.06 22.97 -15.05
C GLU A 348 -0.96 21.81 -14.61
N ARG A 349 -0.67 20.61 -15.14
CA ARG A 349 -1.43 19.38 -14.84
C ARG A 349 -0.88 18.66 -13.61
N VAL A 350 -1.80 18.07 -12.86
CA VAL A 350 -1.52 17.09 -11.80
C VAL A 350 -2.45 15.87 -11.91
N LEU A 351 -3.75 16.09 -12.10
CA LEU A 351 -4.71 15.04 -12.46
C LEU A 351 -4.75 14.79 -13.97
N GLY A 352 -4.51 15.84 -14.76
CA GLY A 352 -4.70 15.86 -16.21
C GLY A 352 -6.18 15.95 -16.60
N ASP A 353 -6.47 16.64 -17.71
CA ASP A 353 -7.80 17.14 -18.02
C ASP A 353 -8.91 16.05 -18.12
N ARG A 354 -8.55 14.79 -18.38
CA ARG A 354 -9.51 13.67 -18.47
C ARG A 354 -9.97 13.24 -17.09
N GLN A 355 -9.03 13.09 -16.14
CA GLN A 355 -9.34 12.70 -14.77
C GLN A 355 -9.98 13.86 -14.00
N ALA A 356 -9.50 15.11 -14.18
CA ALA A 356 -10.11 16.29 -13.57
C ALA A 356 -11.61 16.40 -13.95
N ARG A 357 -11.95 16.25 -15.24
CA ARG A 357 -13.35 16.23 -15.70
C ARG A 357 -14.13 15.02 -15.18
N TRP A 358 -13.52 13.84 -15.12
CA TRP A 358 -14.14 12.65 -14.55
C TRP A 358 -14.50 12.85 -13.07
N LEU A 359 -13.60 13.44 -12.27
CA LEU A 359 -13.80 13.70 -10.85
C LEU A 359 -14.96 14.68 -10.64
N ALA A 360 -14.90 15.86 -11.27
CA ALA A 360 -15.95 16.89 -11.14
C ALA A 360 -17.33 16.35 -11.57
N HIS A 361 -17.41 15.65 -12.71
CA HIS A 361 -18.67 15.12 -13.22
C HIS A 361 -19.15 13.89 -12.42
N GLY A 362 -18.23 13.08 -11.88
CA GLY A 362 -18.54 11.97 -10.99
C GLY A 362 -19.13 12.44 -9.65
N LEU A 363 -18.59 13.52 -9.10
CA LEU A 363 -19.07 14.17 -7.88
C LEU A 363 -20.47 14.80 -8.06
N ASP A 364 -20.74 15.50 -9.17
CA ASP A 364 -22.08 16.02 -9.52
C ASP A 364 -23.13 14.91 -9.70
N ARG A 365 -22.73 13.79 -10.32
CA ARG A 365 -23.59 12.62 -10.53
C ARG A 365 -23.77 11.74 -9.29
N SER A 366 -22.96 11.90 -8.25
CA SER A 366 -23.12 11.16 -7.00
C SER A 366 -24.46 11.50 -6.32
N ARG A 367 -25.05 10.49 -5.69
CA ARG A 367 -26.22 10.61 -4.81
C ARG A 367 -25.96 10.06 -3.40
N ALA A 368 -24.70 9.71 -3.11
CA ALA A 368 -24.30 9.34 -1.76
C ALA A 368 -24.34 10.54 -0.82
N THR A 369 -24.65 10.29 0.45
CA THR A 369 -24.60 11.32 1.50
C THR A 369 -23.23 11.99 1.51
N TRP A 370 -22.16 11.20 1.65
CA TRP A 370 -20.77 11.64 1.65
C TRP A 370 -20.04 11.25 0.37
N LYS A 371 -19.13 12.12 -0.06
CA LYS A 371 -18.24 11.92 -1.19
C LYS A 371 -16.82 12.11 -0.69
N ILE A 372 -16.10 11.01 -0.51
CA ILE A 372 -14.69 11.02 -0.14
C ILE A 372 -13.89 11.12 -1.42
N VAL A 373 -13.00 12.11 -1.52
CA VAL A 373 -11.92 12.10 -2.50
C VAL A 373 -10.69 11.54 -1.80
N ALA A 374 -10.30 10.33 -2.19
CA ALA A 374 -9.04 9.75 -1.80
C ALA A 374 -7.97 10.31 -2.75
N SER A 375 -6.99 10.99 -2.15
CA SER A 375 -5.94 11.75 -2.83
C SER A 375 -4.61 11.23 -2.34
N ASP A 376 -3.67 11.06 -3.25
CA ASP A 376 -2.32 10.60 -2.96
C ASP A 376 -1.60 11.69 -2.17
N MET A 377 -1.31 12.78 -2.85
CA MET A 377 -0.74 13.99 -2.24
C MET A 377 -1.79 14.88 -1.55
N PRO A 378 -1.40 15.73 -0.59
CA PRO A 378 -2.22 16.81 -0.05
C PRO A 378 -2.46 17.95 -1.05
N ILE A 379 -3.56 18.69 -0.88
CA ILE A 379 -4.05 19.68 -1.85
C ILE A 379 -3.70 21.13 -1.52
N GLY A 380 -3.39 21.46 -0.27
CA GLY A 380 -2.97 22.80 0.15
C GLY A 380 -1.68 22.85 0.96
N VAL A 381 -1.04 21.70 1.18
CA VAL A 381 0.27 21.59 1.84
C VAL A 381 1.36 21.72 0.79
N VAL A 382 2.38 22.52 1.10
CA VAL A 382 3.57 22.69 0.25
C VAL A 382 4.45 21.46 0.37
N VAL A 383 4.71 20.79 -0.74
CA VAL A 383 5.62 19.65 -0.85
C VAL A 383 6.75 20.04 -1.83
N PRO A 384 7.95 20.37 -1.32
CA PRO A 384 9.06 20.86 -2.14
C PRO A 384 9.93 19.72 -2.70
N ASP A 385 10.51 19.98 -3.87
CA ASP A 385 11.48 19.13 -4.56
C ASP A 385 12.72 19.96 -4.87
N GLY A 386 13.62 20.08 -3.90
CA GLY A 386 14.75 21.01 -3.96
C GLY A 386 14.30 22.47 -4.01
N GLU A 387 14.54 23.14 -5.15
CA GLU A 387 14.10 24.53 -5.41
C GLU A 387 12.76 24.62 -6.16
N VAL A 388 12.20 23.49 -6.58
CA VAL A 388 10.91 23.39 -7.30
C VAL A 388 9.83 22.75 -6.41
N ILE A 389 8.61 22.68 -6.92
CA ILE A 389 7.45 22.15 -6.22
C ILE A 389 7.00 20.83 -6.86
N GLU A 390 6.70 19.87 -5.99
CA GLU A 390 6.11 18.59 -6.34
C GLU A 390 4.65 18.47 -5.85
N GLY A 391 4.26 19.16 -4.77
CA GLY A 391 2.87 19.22 -4.34
C GLY A 391 1.91 19.89 -5.34
N VAL A 392 0.62 19.94 -4.98
CA VAL A 392 -0.35 20.80 -5.68
C VAL A 392 -0.10 22.27 -5.37
N ALA A 393 0.20 22.57 -4.10
CA ALA A 393 0.34 23.92 -3.57
C ALA A 393 1.69 24.55 -3.94
N ASN A 394 1.68 25.73 -4.56
CA ASN A 394 2.86 26.29 -5.25
C ASN A 394 3.84 27.08 -4.35
N ASP A 395 3.56 27.21 -3.05
CA ASP A 395 4.22 28.16 -2.11
C ASP A 395 4.20 29.62 -2.61
N ARG A 396 3.12 30.00 -3.30
CA ARG A 396 2.94 31.25 -4.04
C ARG A 396 1.62 31.92 -3.70
N PRO A 397 1.54 32.61 -2.54
CA PRO A 397 0.33 33.30 -2.11
C PRO A 397 -0.28 34.21 -3.19
N GLY A 398 -1.45 33.83 -3.73
CA GLY A 398 -2.07 34.64 -4.77
C GLY A 398 -3.24 33.98 -5.49
N ALA A 399 -3.44 34.36 -6.74
CA ALA A 399 -4.37 33.67 -7.62
C ALA A 399 -3.81 32.28 -8.01
N PRO A 400 -4.65 31.24 -8.14
CA PRO A 400 -4.20 29.89 -8.50
C PRO A 400 -3.38 29.91 -9.79
N ASN A 401 -2.20 29.33 -9.70
CA ASN A 401 -1.21 29.18 -10.76
C ASN A 401 -0.72 27.72 -10.75
N GLY A 402 0.22 27.33 -11.63
CA GLY A 402 0.77 25.98 -11.68
C GLY A 402 -0.32 24.90 -11.58
N ARG A 403 -0.11 23.93 -10.68
CA ARG A 403 -1.04 22.81 -10.43
C ARG A 403 -2.30 23.22 -9.66
N GLU A 404 -2.25 24.26 -8.82
CA GLU A 404 -3.45 24.84 -8.18
C GLU A 404 -4.48 25.31 -9.20
N ALA A 405 -4.08 25.70 -10.42
CA ALA A 405 -5.03 26.13 -11.45
C ALA A 405 -5.96 24.99 -11.93
N GLU A 406 -5.46 23.75 -12.01
CA GLU A 406 -6.28 22.56 -12.32
C GLU A 406 -7.19 22.21 -11.13
N LEU A 407 -6.68 22.25 -9.90
CA LEU A 407 -7.49 22.02 -8.70
C LEU A 407 -8.58 23.10 -8.53
N ALA A 408 -8.25 24.37 -8.75
CA ALA A 408 -9.19 25.49 -8.72
C ALA A 408 -10.29 25.33 -9.79
N TRP A 409 -9.98 24.73 -10.94
CA TRP A 409 -11.00 24.33 -11.92
C TRP A 409 -11.92 23.25 -11.36
N VAL A 410 -11.40 22.17 -10.75
CA VAL A 410 -12.21 21.11 -10.14
C VAL A 410 -13.12 21.66 -9.03
N LEU A 411 -12.55 22.40 -8.08
CA LEU A 411 -13.26 23.00 -6.94
C LEU A 411 -14.40 23.93 -7.38
N ARG A 412 -14.17 24.68 -8.47
CA ARG A 412 -15.17 25.56 -9.09
C ARG A 412 -16.30 24.81 -9.76
N GLU A 413 -16.01 23.76 -10.53
CA GLU A 413 -17.06 23.00 -11.21
C GLU A 413 -17.96 22.27 -10.19
N ILE A 414 -17.39 21.71 -9.11
CA ILE A 414 -18.21 21.10 -8.04
C ILE A 414 -19.01 22.14 -7.25
N HIS A 415 -18.47 23.35 -7.04
CA HIS A 415 -19.20 24.46 -6.41
C HIS A 415 -20.40 24.91 -7.27
N ARG A 416 -20.19 25.12 -8.57
CA ARG A 416 -21.23 25.51 -9.54
C ARG A 416 -22.31 24.45 -9.69
N ALA A 417 -21.93 23.17 -9.69
CA ALA A 417 -22.86 22.05 -9.65
C ALA A 417 -23.61 21.88 -8.31
N ARG A 418 -23.23 22.65 -7.28
CA ARG A 418 -23.73 22.60 -5.90
C ARG A 418 -23.55 21.21 -5.28
N VAL A 419 -22.40 20.60 -5.51
CA VAL A 419 -22.01 19.36 -4.83
C VAL A 419 -21.78 19.68 -3.35
N ARG A 420 -22.31 18.80 -2.49
CA ARG A 420 -22.24 18.89 -1.03
C ARG A 420 -21.54 17.68 -0.44
N ASN A 421 -21.08 17.83 0.80
CA ASN A 421 -20.54 16.76 1.63
C ASN A 421 -19.32 16.08 0.97
N VAL A 422 -18.40 16.90 0.46
CA VAL A 422 -17.11 16.48 -0.11
C VAL A 422 -16.03 16.62 0.96
N VAL A 423 -15.25 15.56 1.18
CA VAL A 423 -14.13 15.52 2.12
C VAL A 423 -12.94 14.89 1.42
N TRP A 424 -11.75 15.47 1.61
CA TRP A 424 -10.49 14.98 1.07
C TRP A 424 -9.73 14.20 2.15
N LEU A 425 -9.21 13.03 1.80
CA LEU A 425 -8.35 12.21 2.67
C LEU A 425 -7.03 11.97 1.94
N THR A 426 -5.92 12.36 2.58
CA THR A 426 -4.57 12.46 1.97
C THR A 426 -3.50 11.78 2.84
N ALA A 427 -2.37 11.42 2.24
CA ALA A 427 -1.14 10.96 2.90
C ALA A 427 0.06 11.79 2.42
N ASP A 428 1.16 11.15 1.96
CA ASP A 428 2.40 11.75 1.40
C ASP A 428 3.26 12.53 2.41
N VAL A 429 2.65 13.41 3.22
CA VAL A 429 3.37 14.08 4.31
C VAL A 429 3.28 13.28 5.61
N HIS A 430 4.44 13.06 6.23
CA HIS A 430 4.60 12.10 7.33
C HIS A 430 4.22 12.65 8.71
N TYR A 431 3.00 13.16 8.80
CA TYR A 431 2.33 13.58 10.04
C TYR A 431 0.81 13.49 9.87
N THR A 432 0.05 13.68 10.96
CA THR A 432 -1.41 13.77 10.87
C THR A 432 -1.92 15.18 11.18
N ALA A 433 -2.91 15.65 10.41
CA ALA A 433 -3.45 17.00 10.54
C ALA A 433 -4.90 17.08 10.06
N ALA A 434 -5.59 18.13 10.51
CA ALA A 434 -6.91 18.51 10.04
C ALA A 434 -6.88 19.94 9.52
N HIS A 435 -7.24 20.14 8.25
CA HIS A 435 -7.25 21.45 7.61
C HIS A 435 -8.67 21.78 7.11
N HIS A 436 -9.14 22.99 7.43
CA HIS A 436 -10.42 23.50 6.94
C HIS A 436 -10.20 24.65 5.96
N TYR A 437 -10.67 24.48 4.72
CA TYR A 437 -10.51 25.43 3.62
C TYR A 437 -11.83 26.17 3.38
N ALA A 438 -11.78 27.49 3.17
CA ALA A 438 -13.00 28.24 2.88
C ALA A 438 -12.75 29.59 2.16
N PRO A 439 -13.65 30.00 1.25
CA PRO A 439 -13.49 31.19 0.38
C PRO A 439 -13.22 32.51 1.12
N GLU A 440 -13.79 32.69 2.31
CA GLU A 440 -13.65 33.93 3.08
C GLU A 440 -12.23 34.19 3.59
N ARG A 441 -11.40 33.14 3.69
CA ARG A 441 -9.96 33.22 4.03
C ARG A 441 -9.04 33.17 2.80
N ALA A 442 -9.60 32.90 1.62
CA ALA A 442 -8.86 32.50 0.44
C ALA A 442 -8.65 33.65 -0.56
N SER A 443 -7.57 33.53 -1.33
CA SER A 443 -7.29 34.38 -2.50
C SER A 443 -8.20 34.01 -3.67
N PHE A 444 -8.36 32.71 -3.93
CA PHE A 444 -9.38 32.19 -4.85
C PHE A 444 -10.71 32.01 -4.11
N ARG A 445 -11.86 32.37 -4.70
CA ARG A 445 -13.16 32.34 -3.98
C ARG A 445 -14.31 31.61 -4.66
N ASP A 446 -14.14 31.10 -5.88
CA ASP A 446 -15.18 30.36 -6.62
C ASP A 446 -15.12 28.86 -6.23
N PHE A 447 -15.33 28.57 -4.93
CA PHE A 447 -15.41 27.21 -4.39
C PHE A 447 -16.32 27.13 -3.14
N SER A 448 -16.70 25.91 -2.71
CA SER A 448 -17.43 25.68 -1.44
C SER A 448 -16.45 25.29 -0.32
N PRO A 449 -16.66 25.68 0.95
CA PRO A 449 -15.83 25.19 2.06
C PRO A 449 -15.74 23.67 2.13
N PHE A 450 -14.58 23.15 2.51
CA PHE A 450 -14.34 21.70 2.61
C PHE A 450 -13.28 21.38 3.68
N TRP A 451 -13.21 20.09 4.02
CA TRP A 451 -12.19 19.53 4.91
C TRP A 451 -11.21 18.66 4.15
N GLU A 452 -9.94 18.77 4.52
CA GLU A 452 -8.87 17.82 4.23
C GLU A 452 -8.43 17.21 5.56
N PHE A 453 -8.29 15.88 5.60
CA PHE A 453 -7.70 15.18 6.72
C PHE A 453 -6.49 14.39 6.24
N VAL A 454 -5.33 14.75 6.79
CA VAL A 454 -4.03 14.19 6.46
C VAL A 454 -3.69 13.11 7.47
N SER A 455 -3.26 11.93 7.02
CA SER A 455 -2.74 10.91 7.94
C SER A 455 -1.64 10.07 7.30
N GLY A 456 -0.47 10.16 7.92
CA GLY A 456 0.72 9.38 7.66
C GLY A 456 1.76 9.63 8.76
N PRO A 457 2.88 8.89 8.76
CA PRO A 457 3.09 7.65 8.01
C PRO A 457 2.51 6.46 8.77
N LEU A 458 2.26 5.34 8.07
CA LEU A 458 1.95 4.07 8.74
C LEU A 458 3.19 3.48 9.43
N HIS A 459 4.27 3.32 8.66
CA HIS A 459 5.48 2.65 9.12
C HIS A 459 6.69 3.18 8.35
N ALA A 460 6.99 4.46 8.51
CA ALA A 460 8.06 5.17 7.80
C ALA A 460 8.65 6.31 8.67
N GLY A 461 9.73 6.94 8.22
CA GLY A 461 10.41 7.98 9.01
C GLY A 461 9.59 9.27 9.03
N ALA A 462 9.17 9.74 10.22
CA ALA A 462 8.27 10.88 10.34
C ALA A 462 8.98 12.23 10.18
N PHE A 463 8.30 13.23 9.61
CA PHE A 463 8.79 14.60 9.43
C PHE A 463 7.66 15.62 9.29
N GLY A 464 8.01 16.91 9.16
CA GLY A 464 7.06 18.03 9.08
C GLY A 464 6.92 18.81 10.40
N PRO A 465 5.84 19.61 10.58
CA PRO A 465 4.77 19.83 9.62
C PRO A 465 5.21 20.79 8.50
N ASN A 466 4.70 20.57 7.29
CA ASN A 466 4.99 21.44 6.15
C ASN A 466 4.15 22.72 6.19
N ARG A 467 4.57 23.74 5.42
CA ARG A 467 3.80 24.98 5.24
C ARG A 467 2.51 24.71 4.45
N LEU A 468 1.51 25.55 4.69
CA LEU A 468 0.27 25.61 3.90
C LEU A 468 0.32 26.81 2.95
N ASP A 469 -0.18 26.64 1.72
CA ASP A 469 -0.38 27.74 0.79
C ASP A 469 -1.74 28.44 1.05
N PRO A 470 -1.78 29.78 1.15
CA PRO A 470 -3.01 30.52 1.44
C PRO A 470 -4.00 30.62 0.27
N THR A 471 -3.67 30.13 -0.93
CA THR A 471 -4.49 30.26 -2.16
C THR A 471 -5.94 29.79 -1.97
N PHE A 472 -6.15 28.68 -1.25
CA PHE A 472 -7.47 28.14 -0.90
C PHE A 472 -7.91 28.43 0.55
N GLY A 473 -7.24 29.35 1.25
CA GLY A 473 -7.60 29.81 2.59
C GLY A 473 -7.66 28.72 3.68
N PRO A 474 -6.68 27.81 3.78
CA PRO A 474 -6.66 26.80 4.83
C PRO A 474 -6.58 27.43 6.23
N ARG A 475 -7.10 26.69 7.21
CA ARG A 475 -6.85 26.88 8.64
C ARG A 475 -6.46 25.52 9.23
N VAL A 476 -5.34 25.48 9.96
CA VAL A 476 -4.97 24.32 10.77
C VAL A 476 -5.92 24.25 11.97
N GLU A 477 -6.67 23.16 12.06
CA GLU A 477 -7.56 22.86 13.19
C GLU A 477 -6.87 21.87 14.17
N PHE A 478 -5.99 21.04 13.63
CA PHE A 478 -5.13 20.13 14.40
C PHE A 478 -3.88 19.76 13.60
N VAL A 479 -2.77 19.51 14.29
CA VAL A 479 -1.57 18.90 13.75
C VAL A 479 -0.85 18.10 14.84
N ASN A 480 -0.40 16.89 14.51
CA ASN A 480 0.57 16.14 15.31
C ASN A 480 1.68 15.63 14.40
N ALA A 481 2.84 16.27 14.52
CA ALA A 481 4.03 16.05 13.73
C ALA A 481 5.24 15.91 14.68
N PRO A 482 6.30 15.20 14.28
CA PRO A 482 7.48 15.00 15.12
C PRO A 482 8.27 16.29 15.34
N PRO A 483 9.09 16.38 16.42
CA PRO A 483 9.94 17.53 16.67
C PRO A 483 11.15 17.63 15.73
N ASN A 484 11.50 16.55 15.01
CA ASN A 484 12.64 16.48 14.10
C ASN A 484 12.24 15.71 12.82
N ALA A 485 12.90 16.00 11.70
CA ALA A 485 12.79 15.18 10.50
C ALA A 485 13.47 13.80 10.67
N ALA A 486 13.03 12.81 9.88
CA ALA A 486 13.48 11.42 9.94
C ALA A 486 13.32 10.77 11.34
N THR A 487 12.27 11.14 12.08
CA THR A 487 11.94 10.58 13.39
C THR A 487 11.52 9.11 13.27
N SER A 488 11.96 8.25 14.19
CA SER A 488 11.76 6.80 14.06
C SER A 488 10.32 6.39 14.39
N PRO A 489 9.79 5.29 13.81
CA PRO A 489 8.57 4.66 14.30
C PRO A 489 8.61 4.29 15.79
N MET A 490 9.80 4.11 16.37
CA MET A 490 9.99 3.91 17.82
C MET A 490 9.65 5.13 18.69
N ASP A 491 9.44 6.30 18.09
CA ASP A 491 9.11 7.56 18.77
C ASP A 491 7.61 7.88 18.73
N GLY A 492 6.80 7.01 18.13
CA GLY A 492 5.34 7.03 18.22
C GLY A 492 4.61 7.95 17.24
N PHE A 493 5.32 8.73 16.42
CA PHE A 493 4.76 9.57 15.35
C PHE A 493 4.40 8.76 14.11
N GLN A 494 3.59 7.72 14.28
CA GLN A 494 2.98 6.96 13.19
C GLN A 494 1.46 7.05 13.36
N HIS A 495 0.73 7.25 12.27
CA HIS A 495 -0.66 7.68 12.33
C HIS A 495 -1.55 6.93 11.36
N PHE A 496 -2.82 6.86 11.73
CA PHE A 496 -3.89 6.53 10.80
C PHE A 496 -5.15 7.30 11.14
N GLY A 497 -5.92 7.65 10.12
CA GLY A 497 -7.22 8.26 10.27
C GLY A 497 -8.32 7.20 10.40
N GLU A 498 -9.36 7.51 11.15
CA GLU A 498 -10.59 6.71 11.25
C GLU A 498 -11.80 7.59 10.92
N VAL A 499 -12.67 7.07 10.05
CA VAL A 499 -13.96 7.67 9.73
C VAL A 499 -15.07 6.73 10.19
N ASN A 500 -16.05 7.27 10.91
CA ASN A 500 -17.29 6.59 11.27
C ASN A 500 -18.47 7.39 10.67
N ILE A 501 -19.35 6.74 9.89
CA ILE A 501 -20.59 7.33 9.37
C ILE A 501 -21.77 6.62 10.04
N ASP A 502 -22.59 7.37 10.78
CA ASP A 502 -23.82 6.88 11.42
C ASP A 502 -24.94 6.65 10.39
N ALA A 503 -25.60 5.49 10.40
CA ALA A 503 -26.63 5.17 9.41
C ALA A 503 -28.00 5.81 9.69
N GLY A 504 -28.21 6.36 10.88
CA GLY A 504 -29.43 7.05 11.30
C GLY A 504 -29.38 8.54 10.98
N SER A 505 -28.40 9.27 11.51
CA SER A 505 -28.23 10.71 11.27
C SER A 505 -27.49 11.03 9.98
N GLY A 506 -26.61 10.12 9.52
CA GLY A 506 -25.69 10.39 8.43
C GLY A 506 -24.48 11.24 8.84
N ASP A 507 -24.28 11.51 10.14
CA ASP A 507 -23.11 12.25 10.62
C ASP A 507 -21.81 11.49 10.31
N LEU A 508 -20.80 12.21 9.84
CA LEU A 508 -19.46 11.68 9.60
C LEU A 508 -18.52 12.19 10.68
N ARG A 509 -18.10 11.29 11.56
CA ARG A 509 -17.07 11.56 12.58
C ARG A 509 -15.70 11.12 12.06
N VAL A 510 -14.72 12.00 12.22
CA VAL A 510 -13.30 11.74 11.92
C VAL A 510 -12.52 11.73 13.24
N ASP A 511 -11.70 10.70 13.44
CA ASP A 511 -10.69 10.62 14.51
C ASP A 511 -9.31 10.50 13.86
N LEU A 512 -8.35 11.32 14.29
CA LEU A 512 -6.93 11.19 13.92
C LEU A 512 -6.22 10.43 15.04
N ARG A 513 -5.55 9.32 14.73
CA ARG A 513 -5.06 8.35 15.73
C ARG A 513 -3.55 8.14 15.71
N ASP A 514 -3.01 7.84 16.90
CA ASP A 514 -1.62 7.41 17.10
C ASP A 514 -1.39 5.92 16.75
N ILE A 515 -0.13 5.49 16.84
CA ILE A 515 0.33 4.12 16.58
C ILE A 515 -0.36 3.05 17.46
N ASP A 516 -0.87 3.41 18.64
CA ASP A 516 -1.61 2.53 19.54
C ASP A 516 -3.12 2.45 19.22
N GLY A 517 -3.62 3.44 18.46
CA GLY A 517 -5.02 3.63 18.09
C GLY A 517 -5.79 4.63 18.97
N ARG A 518 -5.11 5.39 19.85
CA ARG A 518 -5.74 6.45 20.64
C ARG A 518 -6.14 7.59 19.73
N SER A 519 -7.32 8.19 19.96
CA SER A 519 -7.70 9.42 19.25
C SER A 519 -6.92 10.59 19.83
N LEU A 520 -6.11 11.25 19.01
CA LEU A 520 -5.40 12.49 19.36
C LEU A 520 -6.32 13.70 19.18
N TRP A 521 -7.17 13.66 18.15
CA TRP A 521 -8.16 14.68 17.84
C TRP A 521 -9.36 14.06 17.12
N SER A 522 -10.53 14.69 17.21
CA SER A 522 -11.71 14.28 16.44
C SER A 522 -12.65 15.45 16.14
N THR A 523 -13.40 15.34 15.03
CA THR A 523 -14.51 16.25 14.69
C THR A 523 -15.70 15.46 14.17
N THR A 524 -16.88 16.08 14.14
CA THR A 524 -18.09 15.48 13.56
C THR A 524 -18.73 16.44 12.57
N LEU A 525 -18.77 16.03 11.31
CA LEU A 525 -19.35 16.76 10.20
C LEU A 525 -20.80 16.30 10.03
N ARG A 526 -21.74 17.25 10.08
CA ARG A 526 -23.16 16.97 9.81
C ARG A 526 -23.42 17.07 8.32
N PRO A 527 -24.15 16.12 7.70
CA PRO A 527 -24.40 16.16 6.27
C PRO A 527 -25.36 17.31 5.93
N GLU A 528 -25.00 18.12 4.94
CA GLU A 528 -25.99 18.97 4.28
C GLU A 528 -27.00 18.07 3.54
N GLY A 529 -28.26 18.50 3.49
CA GLY A 529 -29.36 17.70 2.96
C GLY A 529 -29.10 17.12 1.55
N ARG A 530 -29.48 15.84 1.38
CA ARG A 530 -29.33 15.08 0.12
C ARG A 530 -29.98 15.83 -1.06
N ARG A 531 -29.35 15.72 -2.24
CA ARG A 531 -29.78 16.33 -3.51
C ARG A 531 -30.67 15.39 -4.32
#